data_AF-A0A7X8C2I6-F1
#
_entry.id   AF-A0A7X8C2I6-F1
#
_cell.length_a   1.000
_cell.length_b   1.000
_cell.length_c   1.000
_cell.angle_alpha   90.00
_cell.angle_beta   90.00
_cell.angle_gamma   90.00
#
_symmetry.space_group_name_H-M   'P 1'
#
loop_
_entity.id
_entity.type
_entity.pdbx_description
1 polymer ?
#
loop_
_entity_poly.entity_id
_entity_poly.type
_entity_poly.pdbx_seq_one_letter_code
_entity_poly.pdbx_strand_id
1 'polypeptide(L)'
;MSLKKIDKIVNKERKDIMQMALKLSEETGELSEAILSLTQASGSKYKNLGYADALEECVDVILISYALFQKLNEETDYAFDFNDILDTKISKWLKKIDD
;
A
#
# COMPACT_ATOMS: atom_id res chain seq x y z
N MET A 1 -2.85 -7.84 -11.37
CA MET A 1 -1.87 -8.07 -10.29
C MET A 1 -1.87 -9.54 -9.94
N SER A 2 -0.74 -10.24 -9.99
CA SER A 2 -0.68 -11.64 -9.55
C SER A 2 -0.12 -11.65 -8.13
N LEU A 3 -0.97 -11.85 -7.12
CA LEU A 3 -0.56 -11.97 -5.71
C LEU A 3 0.61 -12.96 -5.56
N LYS A 4 0.59 -14.06 -6.32
CA LYS A 4 1.68 -15.04 -6.40
C LYS A 4 3.05 -14.47 -6.77
N LYS A 5 3.12 -13.37 -7.55
CA LYS A 5 4.41 -12.70 -7.84
C LYS A 5 4.87 -11.86 -6.66
N ILE A 6 3.93 -11.24 -5.95
CA ILE A 6 4.20 -10.42 -4.77
C ILE A 6 4.60 -11.32 -3.61
N ASP A 7 3.93 -12.45 -3.39
CA ASP A 7 4.31 -13.46 -2.38
C ASP A 7 5.78 -13.89 -2.52
N LYS A 8 6.24 -14.09 -3.76
CA LYS A 8 7.64 -14.44 -4.02
C LYS A 8 8.63 -13.33 -3.66
N ILE A 9 8.20 -12.07 -3.73
CA ILE A 9 9.02 -10.91 -3.36
C ILE A 9 8.98 -10.75 -1.84
N VAL A 10 7.81 -10.83 -1.22
CA VAL A 10 7.62 -10.75 0.24
C VAL A 10 8.41 -11.82 0.97
N ASN A 11 8.43 -13.06 0.47
CA ASN A 11 9.25 -14.14 1.04
C ASN A 11 10.77 -13.88 0.95
N LYS A 12 11.21 -12.94 0.10
CA LYS A 12 12.60 -12.50 0.00
C LYS A 12 12.88 -11.20 0.74
N GLU A 13 11.83 -10.52 1.20
CA GLU A 13 11.94 -9.28 1.96
C GLU A 13 12.55 -9.59 3.34
N ARG A 14 13.57 -8.82 3.70
CA ARG A 14 14.33 -9.01 4.93
C ARG A 14 13.94 -8.02 6.02
N LYS A 15 13.18 -6.97 5.66
CA LYS A 15 12.66 -6.00 6.61
C LYS A 15 11.77 -6.70 7.63
N ASP A 16 12.00 -6.39 8.91
CA ASP A 16 11.11 -6.79 9.99
C ASP A 16 9.81 -5.96 9.97
N ILE A 17 8.87 -6.29 10.86
CA ILE A 17 7.57 -5.61 10.93
C ILE A 17 7.72 -4.11 11.17
N MET A 18 8.66 -3.69 12.02
CA MET A 18 8.87 -2.28 12.34
C MET A 18 9.46 -1.52 11.15
N GLN A 19 10.41 -2.13 10.45
CA GLN A 19 11.00 -1.59 9.23
C GLN A 19 9.98 -1.53 8.09
N MET A 20 9.10 -2.52 7.99
CA MET A 20 8.00 -2.53 7.02
C MET A 20 6.97 -1.43 7.32
N ALA A 21 6.62 -1.22 8.59
CA ALA A 21 5.74 -0.13 9.00
C ALA A 21 6.37 1.25 8.69
N LEU A 22 7.68 1.40 8.91
CA LEU A 22 8.41 2.62 8.55
C LEU A 22 8.42 2.85 7.03
N LYS A 23 8.71 1.80 6.24
CA LYS A 23 8.68 1.91 4.77
C LYS A 23 7.28 2.24 4.27
N LEU A 24 6.22 1.70 4.87
CA LEU A 24 4.84 2.10 4.54
C LEU A 24 4.62 3.60 4.77
N SER A 25 5.14 4.15 5.87
CA SER A 25 5.06 5.59 6.13
C SER A 25 5.83 6.42 5.09
N GLU A 26 6.94 5.90 4.58
CA GLU A 26 7.72 6.52 3.50
C GLU A 26 6.92 6.56 2.19
N GLU A 27 6.42 5.41 1.71
CA GLU A 27 5.63 5.35 0.46
C GLU A 27 4.37 6.22 0.51
N THR A 28 3.68 6.26 1.66
CA THR A 28 2.50 7.12 1.82
C THR A 28 2.87 8.62 1.81
N GLY A 29 4.09 8.96 2.26
CA GLY A 29 4.65 10.30 2.16
C GLY A 29 5.02 10.66 0.71
N GLU A 30 5.65 9.74 -0.03
CA GLU A 30 5.98 9.90 -1.44
C GLU A 30 4.71 10.04 -2.30
N LEU A 31 3.69 9.22 -2.05
CA LEU A 31 2.37 9.39 -2.67
C LEU A 31 1.76 10.77 -2.37
N SER A 32 1.82 11.21 -1.12
CA SER A 32 1.29 12.54 -0.74
C SER A 32 2.04 13.65 -1.48
N GLU A 33 3.36 13.54 -1.57
CA GLU A 33 4.19 14.50 -2.30
C GLU A 33 3.90 14.51 -3.81
N ALA A 34 3.75 13.33 -4.42
CA ALA A 34 3.40 13.20 -5.83
C ALA A 34 2.04 13.86 -6.12
N ILE A 35 1.04 13.64 -5.27
CA ILE A 35 -0.28 14.29 -5.37
C ILE A 35 -0.16 15.81 -5.18
N LEU A 36 0.60 16.29 -4.19
CA LEU A 36 0.79 17.72 -3.96
C LEU A 36 1.51 18.42 -5.12
N SER A 37 2.52 17.78 -5.69
CA SER A 37 3.22 18.29 -6.87
C SER A 37 2.31 18.31 -8.10
N LEU A 38 1.59 17.20 -8.35
CA LEU A 38 0.62 17.06 -9.44
C LEU A 38 -0.48 18.13 -9.38
N THR A 39 -1.03 18.39 -8.19
CA THR A 39 -2.08 19.39 -7.95
C THR A 39 -1.56 20.81 -7.84
N GLN A 40 -0.25 21.01 -8.06
CA GLN A 40 0.41 22.30 -8.00
C GLN A 40 0.21 23.01 -6.64
N ALA A 41 0.29 22.25 -5.55
CA ALA A 41 0.23 22.82 -4.21
C ALA A 41 1.45 23.73 -3.92
N SER A 42 1.23 24.79 -3.15
CA SER A 42 2.31 25.69 -2.73
C SER A 42 3.42 24.91 -2.00
N GLY A 43 4.67 25.19 -2.32
CA GLY A 43 5.83 24.48 -1.76
C GLY A 43 6.11 23.10 -2.33
N SER A 44 5.29 22.57 -3.25
CA SER A 44 5.50 21.24 -3.88
C SER A 44 5.62 21.27 -5.41
N LYS A 45 5.29 22.41 -6.04
CA LYS A 45 5.35 22.60 -7.51
C LYS A 45 6.72 22.30 -8.11
N TYR A 46 7.80 22.63 -7.40
CA TYR A 46 9.16 22.55 -7.92
C TYR A 46 9.60 21.11 -8.24
N LYS A 47 8.94 20.11 -7.66
CA LYS A 47 9.23 18.70 -7.92
C LYS A 47 8.70 18.20 -9.25
N ASN A 48 7.74 18.91 -9.86
CA ASN A 48 7.22 18.64 -11.21
C ASN A 48 6.79 17.17 -11.44
N LEU A 49 6.19 16.54 -10.43
CA LEU A 49 5.67 15.17 -10.54
C LEU A 49 4.29 15.19 -11.20
N GLY A 50 3.99 14.12 -11.94
CA GLY A 50 2.77 13.93 -12.71
C GLY A 50 1.91 12.76 -12.23
N TYR A 51 0.90 12.43 -13.04
CA TYR A 51 0.01 11.30 -12.77
C TYR A 51 0.74 9.97 -12.76
N ALA A 52 1.78 9.80 -13.58
CA ALA A 52 2.55 8.56 -13.63
C ALA A 52 3.24 8.29 -12.28
N ASP A 53 3.89 9.30 -11.72
CA ASP A 53 4.54 9.22 -10.41
C ASP A 53 3.50 8.91 -9.33
N ALA A 54 2.39 9.66 -9.27
CA ALA A 54 1.36 9.39 -8.26
C ALA A 54 0.75 7.97 -8.37
N LEU A 55 0.64 7.41 -9.58
CA LEU A 55 0.15 6.05 -9.80
C LEU A 55 1.18 4.99 -9.40
N GLU A 56 2.47 5.25 -9.60
CA GLU A 56 3.56 4.39 -9.11
C GLU A 56 3.53 4.33 -7.59
N GLU A 57 3.48 5.49 -6.93
CA GLU A 57 3.41 5.57 -5.46
C GLU A 57 2.14 4.91 -4.89
N CYS A 58 1.02 4.95 -5.62
CA CYS A 58 -0.17 4.18 -5.24
C CYS A 58 0.10 2.67 -5.22
N VAL A 59 0.85 2.17 -6.20
CA VAL A 59 1.22 0.75 -6.29
C VAL A 59 2.22 0.39 -5.19
N ASP A 60 3.19 1.26 -4.89
CA ASP A 60 4.16 1.01 -3.82
C ASP A 60 3.49 0.91 -2.45
N VAL A 61 2.54 1.81 -2.14
CA VAL A 61 1.71 1.71 -0.93
C VAL A 61 0.96 0.37 -0.87
N ILE A 62 0.38 -0.10 -1.98
CA ILE A 62 -0.33 -1.38 -2.03
C ILE A 62 0.64 -2.55 -1.79
N LEU A 63 1.81 -2.54 -2.43
CA LEU A 63 2.81 -3.61 -2.32
C LEU A 63 3.35 -3.72 -0.90
N ILE A 64 3.74 -2.59 -0.29
CA ILE A 64 4.28 -2.55 1.06
C ILE A 64 3.20 -2.90 2.09
N SER A 65 1.96 -2.42 1.92
CA SER A 65 0.84 -2.79 2.79
C SER A 65 0.57 -4.30 2.76
N TYR A 66 0.59 -4.90 1.57
CA TYR A 66 0.39 -6.33 1.43
C TYR A 66 1.55 -7.14 2.02
N ALA A 67 2.79 -6.70 1.80
CA ALA A 67 3.97 -7.33 2.40
C ALA A 67 3.92 -7.28 3.93
N LEU A 68 3.51 -6.15 4.51
CA LEU A 68 3.31 -5.99 5.94
C LEU A 68 2.17 -6.90 6.45
N PHE A 69 1.06 -7.01 5.71
CA PHE A 69 -0.02 -7.94 6.04
C PHE A 69 0.49 -9.38 6.18
N GLN A 70 1.27 -9.86 5.21
CA GLN A 70 1.83 -11.21 5.25
C GLN A 70 2.77 -11.39 6.45
N LYS A 71 3.64 -10.41 6.73
CA LYS A 71 4.52 -10.47 7.91
C LYS A 71 3.76 -10.53 9.22
N LEU A 72 2.69 -9.75 9.36
CA LEU A 72 1.84 -9.81 10.55
C LEU A 72 1.13 -11.15 10.66
N ASN A 73 0.65 -11.70 9.53
CA ASN A 73 -0.02 -13.00 9.48
C ASN A 73 0.92 -14.15 9.91
N GLU A 74 2.19 -14.09 9.51
CA GLU A 74 3.25 -15.05 9.90
C GLU A 74 3.50 -15.08 11.42
N GLU A 75 3.28 -13.97 12.14
CA GLU A 75 3.48 -13.89 13.59
C GLU A 75 2.26 -14.34 14.42
N THR A 76 1.13 -14.67 13.79
CA THR A 76 -0.07 -15.10 14.52
C THR A 76 -0.26 -16.62 14.41
N ASP A 77 -0.88 -17.23 15.43
CA ASP A 77 -1.27 -18.64 15.40
C ASP A 77 -2.42 -18.94 14.41
N TYR A 78 -2.96 -17.92 13.75
CA TYR A 78 -4.07 -18.01 12.81
C TYR A 78 -3.61 -17.64 11.40
N ALA A 79 -4.01 -18.43 10.41
CA ALA A 79 -3.79 -18.09 9.00
C ALA A 79 -4.97 -17.26 8.48
N PHE A 80 -4.83 -15.94 8.44
CA PHE A 80 -5.81 -15.07 7.82
C PHE A 80 -5.70 -15.13 6.29
N ASP A 81 -6.82 -15.33 5.59
CA ASP A 81 -6.88 -15.19 4.13
C ASP A 81 -7.07 -13.72 3.77
N PHE A 82 -6.14 -13.19 2.99
CA PHE A 82 -6.20 -11.83 2.47
C PHE A 82 -7.49 -11.58 1.66
N ASN A 83 -7.92 -12.53 0.82
CA ASN A 83 -9.08 -12.35 -0.03
C ASN A 83 -10.37 -12.28 0.79
N ASP A 84 -10.51 -13.11 1.83
CA ASP A 84 -11.68 -13.08 2.72
C ASP A 84 -11.81 -11.73 3.44
N ILE A 85 -10.67 -11.20 3.93
CA ILE A 85 -10.62 -9.88 4.57
C ILE A 85 -10.94 -8.79 3.54
N LEU A 86 -10.35 -8.86 2.34
CA LEU A 86 -10.58 -7.91 1.27
C LEU A 86 -12.04 -7.87 0.85
N ASP A 87 -12.66 -9.02 0.57
CA ASP A 87 -14.05 -9.14 0.15
C ASP A 87 -15.01 -8.62 1.22
N THR A 88 -14.71 -8.90 2.49
CA THR A 88 -15.46 -8.34 3.63
C THR A 88 -15.39 -6.81 3.66
N LYS A 89 -14.22 -6.23 3.38
CA LYS A 89 -14.02 -4.77 3.37
C LYS A 89 -14.66 -4.13 2.14
N ILE A 90 -14.55 -4.73 0.96
CA ILE A 90 -15.22 -4.29 -0.27
C ILE A 90 -16.74 -4.28 -0.06
N SER A 91 -17.30 -5.38 0.47
CA SER A 91 -18.74 -5.48 0.74
C SER A 91 -19.22 -4.41 1.72
N LYS A 92 -18.42 -4.08 2.74
CA LYS A 92 -18.72 -2.99 3.68
C LYS A 92 -18.61 -1.61 3.03
N TRP A 93 -17.69 -1.42 2.08
CA TRP A 93 -17.55 -0.16 1.37
C TRP A 93 -18.72 0.04 0.41
N LEU A 94 -19.06 -0.95 -0.41
CA LEU A 94 -20.18 -0.86 -1.36
C LEU A 94 -21.48 -0.45 -0.66
N LYS A 95 -21.80 -1.07 0.48
CA LYS A 95 -22.96 -0.70 1.29
C LYS A 95 -23.00 0.79 1.69
N LYS A 96 -21.84 1.41 1.94
CA LYS A 96 -21.75 2.83 2.33
C LYS A 96 -21.84 3.80 1.15
N ILE A 97 -21.56 3.33 -0.07
CA ILE A 97 -21.68 4.16 -1.28
C ILE A 97 -23.15 4.17 -1.73
N ASP A 98 -23.85 3.06 -1.53
CA ASP A 98 -25.25 2.89 -1.93
C ASP A 98 -26.25 3.47 -0.90
N ASP A 99 -25.78 3.87 0.29
CA ASP A 99 -26.52 4.57 1.36
C ASP A 99 -26.43 6.11 1.22
#